data_AF-A0AAF0RBV8-F1
#
_entry.id   AF-A0AAF0RBV8-F1
#
_cell.length_a   1.000
_cell.length_b   1.000
_cell.length_c   1.000
_cell.angle_alpha   90.00
_cell.angle_beta   90.00
_cell.angle_gamma   90.00
#
_symmetry.space_group_name_H-M   'P 1'
#
loop_
_entity.id
_entity.type
_entity.pdbx_description
1 polymer ?
#
loop_
_entity_poly.entity_id
_entity_poly.type
_entity_poly.pdbx_seq_one_letter_code
_entity_poly.pdbx_strand_id
1 'polypeptide(L)'
;MRRRDRPTGDTALTVDEATAIADHAEAGRLDMEDPEVRRLVGEANRVLVRAGVWGVDETPRQRRRRRVLAVGASVLVLSWLAGLFLPLLIRLTD
;
A
#
# COMPACT_ATOMS: atom_id res chain seq x y z
N MET A 1 17.53 4.67 34.84
CA MET A 1 17.30 3.53 33.93
C MET A 1 15.80 3.30 33.79
N ARG A 2 15.16 3.77 32.71
CA ARG A 2 13.73 3.55 32.46
C ARG A 2 13.56 2.23 31.70
N ARG A 3 13.04 1.19 32.37
CA ARG A 3 12.41 0.06 31.69
C ARG A 3 11.29 0.63 30.81
N ARG A 4 11.39 0.48 29.49
CA ARG A 4 10.23 0.64 28.62
C ARG A 4 9.44 -0.64 28.77
N ASP A 5 8.29 -0.54 29.41
CA ASP A 5 7.29 -1.59 29.36
C ASP A 5 6.89 -1.75 27.88
N ARG A 6 7.36 -2.84 27.28
CA ARG A 6 6.87 -3.31 25.99
C ARG A 6 5.42 -3.69 26.25
N PRO A 7 4.41 -3.13 25.56
CA PRO A 7 3.13 -3.81 25.51
C PRO A 7 3.40 -5.17 24.87
N THR A 8 3.48 -6.21 25.69
CA THR A 8 3.28 -7.58 25.25
C THR A 8 1.84 -7.64 24.80
N GLY A 9 1.62 -7.29 23.53
CA GLY A 9 0.40 -7.62 22.84
C GLY A 9 0.30 -9.13 22.82
N ASP A 10 -0.46 -9.69 23.76
CA ASP A 10 -1.11 -11.00 23.64
C ASP A 10 -2.12 -11.03 22.47
N THR A 11 -1.91 -10.18 21.46
CA THR A 11 -2.81 -9.93 20.35
C THR A 11 -2.05 -10.39 19.11
N ALA A 12 -2.55 -11.44 18.48
CA ALA A 12 -2.02 -11.92 17.20
C ALA A 12 -1.82 -10.76 16.23
N LEU A 13 -0.68 -10.74 15.54
CA LEU A 13 -0.30 -9.69 14.60
C LEU A 13 -1.41 -9.46 13.57
N THR A 14 -1.98 -8.26 13.55
CA THR A 14 -3.07 -7.93 12.61
C THR A 14 -2.53 -7.70 11.21
N VAL A 15 -3.40 -7.78 10.18
CA VAL A 15 -3.01 -7.55 8.78
C VAL A 15 -2.52 -6.11 8.57
N ASP A 16 -3.12 -5.13 9.25
CA ASP A 16 -2.72 -3.72 9.17
C ASP A 16 -1.33 -3.49 9.78
N GLU A 17 -1.06 -4.09 10.95
CA GLU A 17 0.26 -4.03 11.59
C GLU A 17 1.31 -4.77 10.75
N ALA A 18 0.96 -5.94 10.22
CA ALA A 18 1.82 -6.69 9.33
C ALA A 18 2.18 -5.89 8.08
N THR A 19 1.20 -5.18 7.49
CA THR A 19 1.43 -4.27 6.35
C THR A 19 2.39 -3.15 6.73
N ALA A 20 2.17 -2.50 7.87
CA ALA A 20 3.03 -1.43 8.33
C ALA A 20 4.48 -1.91 8.55
N ILE A 21 4.67 -3.09 9.16
CA ILE A 21 6.00 -3.66 9.40
C ILE A 21 6.69 -3.99 8.08
N ALA A 22 6.00 -4.61 7.13
CA ALA A 22 6.55 -4.93 5.81
C ALA A 22 6.96 -3.66 5.03
N ASP A 23 6.11 -2.62 5.03
CA ASP A 23 6.40 -1.34 4.38
C ASP A 23 7.67 -0.67 4.96
N HIS A 24 7.90 -0.80 6.28
CA HIS A 24 9.09 -0.23 6.92
C HIS A 24 10.35 -1.05 6.64
N ALA A 25 10.22 -2.37 6.52
CA ALA A 25 11.30 -3.26 6.11
C ALA A 25 11.72 -2.97 4.67
N GLU A 26 10.77 -2.88 3.74
CA GLU A 26 11.03 -2.57 2.32
C GLU A 26 11.67 -1.18 2.15
N ALA A 27 11.24 -0.21 2.94
CA ALA A 27 11.82 1.12 2.96
C ALA A 27 13.23 1.18 3.61
N GLY A 28 13.80 0.07 4.04
CA GLY A 28 15.12 0.00 4.67
C GLY A 28 15.21 0.72 6.02
N ARG A 29 14.05 0.96 6.67
CA ARG A 29 13.98 1.71 7.95
C ARG A 29 14.12 0.82 9.18
N LEU A 30 14.18 -0.50 8.99
CA LEU A 30 14.33 -1.48 10.06
C LEU A 30 15.76 -2.03 10.07
N ASP A 31 16.32 -2.19 11.26
CA ASP A 31 17.61 -2.85 11.45
C ASP A 31 17.45 -4.36 11.29
N MET A 32 17.79 -4.88 10.11
CA MET A 32 17.68 -6.30 9.79
C MET A 32 18.85 -7.13 10.35
N GLU A 33 19.86 -6.50 10.96
CA GLU A 33 20.91 -7.23 11.67
C GLU A 33 20.40 -7.73 13.03
N ASP A 34 19.38 -7.06 13.60
CA ASP A 34 18.70 -7.51 14.81
C ASP A 34 17.85 -8.78 14.54
N PRO A 35 18.16 -9.92 15.17
CA PRO A 35 17.40 -11.15 15.02
C PRO A 35 15.93 -11.04 15.43
N GLU A 36 15.60 -10.15 16.38
CA GLU A 36 14.22 -9.92 16.81
C GLU A 36 13.42 -9.21 15.72
N VAL A 37 14.01 -8.19 15.09
CA VAL A 37 13.40 -7.45 13.97
C VAL A 37 13.19 -8.37 12.77
N ARG A 38 14.18 -9.19 12.41
CA ARG A 38 14.02 -10.19 11.33
C ARG A 38 12.88 -11.15 11.60
N ARG A 39 12.74 -11.62 12.84
CA ARG A 39 11.67 -12.54 13.23
C ARG A 39 10.30 -11.85 13.09
N LEU A 40 10.18 -10.60 13.53
CA LEU A 40 8.94 -9.83 13.44
C LEU A 40 8.52 -9.57 11.99
N VAL A 41 9.46 -9.18 11.12
CA VAL A 41 9.23 -9.01 9.68
C VAL A 41 8.82 -10.33 9.02
N GLY A 42 9.44 -11.44 9.42
CA GLY A 42 9.06 -12.78 8.95
C GLY A 42 7.63 -13.17 9.33
N GLU A 43 7.17 -12.82 10.53
CA GLU A 43 5.79 -13.06 10.95
C GLU A 43 4.79 -12.17 10.19
N ALA A 44 5.13 -10.90 10.00
CA ALA A 44 4.35 -9.97 9.19
C ALA A 44 4.16 -10.50 7.76
N ASN A 45 5.24 -10.92 7.10
CA ASN A 45 5.16 -11.49 5.76
C ASN A 45 4.30 -12.77 5.70
N ARG A 46 4.38 -13.65 6.72
CA ARG A 46 3.51 -14.83 6.80
C ARG A 46 2.03 -14.46 6.92
N VAL A 47 1.69 -13.47 7.75
CA VAL A 47 0.31 -12.99 7.91
C VAL A 47 -0.21 -12.40 6.60
N LEU A 48 0.61 -11.59 5.90
CA LEU A 48 0.25 -11.00 4.61
C LEU A 48 0.05 -12.05 3.51
N VAL A 49 0.94 -13.03 3.41
CA VAL A 49 0.81 -14.14 2.44
C VAL A 49 -0.47 -14.94 2.71
N ARG A 50 -0.74 -15.27 3.98
CA ARG A 50 -1.96 -15.96 4.38
C ARG A 50 -3.20 -15.14 4.03
N ALA A 51 -3.22 -13.84 4.34
CA ALA A 51 -4.33 -12.96 4.00
C ALA A 51 -4.57 -12.88 2.49
N GLY A 52 -3.49 -12.79 1.69
CA GLY A 52 -3.57 -12.77 0.22
C GLY A 52 -4.10 -14.07 -0.39
N VAL A 53 -3.80 -15.23 0.20
CA VAL A 53 -4.32 -16.53 -0.25
C VAL A 53 -5.80 -16.70 0.07
N TRP A 54 -6.26 -16.21 1.22
CA TRP A 54 -7.65 -16.37 1.68
C TRP A 54 -8.57 -15.20 1.33
N GLY A 55 -8.07 -14.17 0.65
CA GLY A 55 -8.87 -13.03 0.18
C GLY A 55 -9.51 -12.21 1.31
N VAL A 56 -8.98 -12.28 2.54
CA VAL A 56 -9.46 -11.46 3.66
C VAL A 56 -9.04 -10.01 3.42
N ASP A 57 -9.98 -9.30 2.80
CA ASP A 57 -10.12 -7.87 2.57
C ASP A 57 -8.84 -7.00 2.47
N GLU A 58 -8.61 -6.58 1.23
CA GLU A 58 -7.71 -5.51 0.81
C GLU A 58 -7.80 -4.29 1.75
N THR A 59 -6.71 -4.03 2.47
CA THR A 59 -6.59 -2.93 3.44
C THR A 59 -6.94 -1.56 2.83
N PRO A 60 -7.53 -0.63 3.61
CA PRO A 60 -8.01 0.67 3.12
C PRO A 60 -6.92 1.57 2.51
N ARG A 61 -5.63 1.35 2.83
CA ARG A 61 -4.50 2.05 2.20
C ARG A 61 -4.29 1.64 0.74
N GLN A 62 -4.56 0.39 0.38
CA GLN A 62 -4.44 -0.10 -0.99
C GLN A 62 -5.55 0.49 -1.90
N ARG A 63 -6.75 0.71 -1.37
CA ARG A 63 -7.83 1.44 -2.05
C ARG A 63 -7.44 2.87 -2.43
N ARG A 64 -6.70 3.59 -1.56
CA ARG A 64 -6.19 4.94 -1.87
C ARG A 64 -5.19 4.91 -3.02
N ARG A 65 -4.24 3.96 -3.01
CA ARG A 65 -3.26 3.79 -4.09
C ARG A 65 -3.92 3.45 -5.43
N ARG A 66 -4.88 2.52 -5.45
CA ARG A 66 -5.66 2.20 -6.66
C ARG A 66 -6.46 3.39 -7.16
N ARG A 67 -7.08 4.19 -6.27
CA ARG A 67 -7.78 5.42 -6.67
C ARG A 67 -6.84 6.47 -7.27
N VAL A 68 -5.64 6.66 -6.72
CA VAL A 68 -4.66 7.61 -7.28
C VAL A 68 -4.20 7.16 -8.67
N LEU A 69 -3.92 5.87 -8.85
CA LEU A 69 -3.57 5.31 -10.16
C LEU A 69 -4.72 5.42 -11.17
N ALA A 70 -5.95 5.11 -10.75
CA ALA A 70 -7.13 5.22 -11.60
C ALA A 70 -7.40 6.69 -12.00
N VAL A 71 -7.28 7.64 -11.08
CA VAL A 71 -7.44 9.07 -11.37
C VAL A 71 -6.34 9.55 -12.32
N GLY A 72 -5.07 9.18 -12.06
CA GLY A 72 -3.96 9.53 -12.95
C GLY A 72 -4.13 8.97 -14.36
N ALA A 73 -4.51 7.69 -14.48
CA ALA A 73 -4.81 7.06 -15.76
C ALA A 73 -5.98 7.76 -16.49
N SER A 74 -7.06 8.07 -15.78
CA SER A 74 -8.21 8.80 -16.34
C SER A 74 -7.83 10.19 -16.85
N VAL A 75 -7.00 10.95 -16.12
CA VAL A 75 -6.53 12.27 -16.56
C VAL A 75 -5.70 12.16 -17.84
N LEU A 76 -4.82 11.16 -17.92
CA LEU A 76 -4.04 10.86 -19.12
C LEU A 76 -4.94 10.55 -20.33
N VAL A 77 -5.93 9.67 -20.14
CA VAL A 77 -6.88 9.30 -21.20
C VAL A 77 -7.72 10.51 -21.62
N LEU A 78 -8.27 11.27 -20.67
CA LEU A 78 -9.06 12.46 -20.97
C LEU A 78 -8.25 13.54 -21.69
N SER A 79 -6.99 13.75 -21.30
CA SER A 79 -6.08 14.66 -22.00
C SER A 79 -5.86 14.21 -23.46
N TRP A 80 -5.69 12.90 -23.67
CA TRP A 80 -5.51 12.33 -25.00
C TRP A 80 -6.77 12.48 -25.87
N LEU A 81 -7.95 12.18 -25.31
CA LEU A 81 -9.23 12.37 -25.98
C LEU A 81 -9.47 13.84 -26.30
N ALA A 82 -9.22 14.74 -25.34
CA ALA A 82 -9.34 16.17 -25.57
C ALA A 82 -8.44 16.62 -26.72
N GLY A 83 -7.16 16.21 -26.76
CA GLY A 83 -6.26 16.52 -27.87
C GLY A 83 -6.77 16.02 -29.23
N LEU A 84 -7.47 14.88 -29.26
CA LEU A 84 -8.04 14.30 -30.47
C LEU A 84 -9.35 14.98 -30.92
N PHE A 85 -10.23 15.31 -29.97
CA PHE A 85 -11.58 15.81 -30.25
C PHE A 85 -11.68 17.35 -30.30
N LEU A 86 -10.74 18.08 -29.69
CA LEU A 86 -10.69 19.55 -29.76
C LEU A 86 -10.65 20.10 -31.19
N PRO A 87 -9.78 19.62 -32.11
CA PRO A 87 -9.77 20.11 -33.49
C PRO A 87 -11.05 19.76 -34.26
N LEU A 88 -11.71 18.66 -33.91
CA LEU A 88 -12.96 18.24 -34.53
C LEU A 88 -14.15 19.11 -34.09
N LEU A 89 -14.20 19.48 -32.81
CA LEU A 89 -15.22 20.36 -32.24
C LEU A 89 -15.09 21.80 -32.72
N ILE A 90 -13.87 22.31 -32.85
CA ILE A 90 -13.60 23.64 -33.43
C ILE A 90 -14.12 23.68 -34.87
N ARG A 91 -13.79 22.65 -35.68
CA ARG A 91 -14.24 22.50 -37.07
C ARG A 91 -15.75 22.34 -37.26
N LEU A 92 -16.49 21.91 -36.23
CA LEU A 92 -17.94 21.72 -36.30
C LEU A 92 -18.72 22.97 -35.88
N THR A 93 -18.04 23.93 -35.24
CA THR A 93 -18.63 25.16 -34.70
C THR A 93 -18.38 26.37 -35.62
N ASP A 94 -17.35 26.33 -36.47
CA ASP A 94 -17.14 27.22 -37.63
C ASP A 94 -17.95 26.76 -38.86
#